data_AF-A0A960I3F4-F1
#
_entry.id   AF-A0A960I3F4-F1
#
_cell.length_a   1.000
_cell.length_b   1.000
_cell.length_c   1.000
_cell.angle_alpha   90.00
_cell.angle_beta   90.00
_cell.angle_gamma   90.00
#
_symmetry.space_group_name_H-M   'P 1'
#
loop_
_entity.id
_entity.type
_entity.pdbx_description
1 polymer ?
#
loop_
_entity_poly.entity_id
_entity_poly.type
_entity_poly.pdbx_seq_one_letter_code
_entity_poly.pdbx_strand_id
1 'polypeptide(L)'
;WIECEYELVAEHGNGQWDDAKAHSLVGLDLRDSARRLQDLGGVTMEVDDIVNHLLDGVIARVKAKVPWRPGARELLAKLRVAEVPCALVTMSWSRFANAVVAALPRGTFAAVISGDEVRRGKPHPEPYLAAADALGVRAKDCVAVEDSPTGVRSAVAAGCRVFAVPNVVDIPPGRGYTIVQSLRDLDLADLGIDLRPGAGRPSRRRAAWRNAGWMAALAALAAVGLWYLREKDPPPLPDIPMAAWAPYWVLDDAAATIRSQGRLFSELSPFWYEARSATDVGFSANVSGEMVAAALGAARASGALVLPSVADAMPSGGMAAVLTDPVTRSQHVNTLMELVRQQGFDGLDLDYEKFAFADDRSTWATTSPAWVAFLTELAAALHSEGKVLAVSVPPIYHDGSSTDLGAWVYDYAAMGGIVDRIRIMAYDYSFAEPGPIAPLDWVRTVVRAAKNVVEDDSKLVLGIPLYGRNWVTATAGVCPADAPGRADPNLHEVAALIEQYGAVSTFDEATGEDTFTYQRPASDGVTSCTQERVVHYVSAQGAVQRVDIAREERIGGVSFWALGFDTPAVWSAIGEYARAQEVTS
;
A
#
# COMPACT_ATOMS: atom_id res chain seq x y z
N TRP A 1 17.13 -3.51 24.91
CA TRP A 1 15.82 -3.20 24.34
C TRP A 1 14.78 -3.97 25.12
N ILE A 2 14.58 -5.27 24.85
CA ILE A 2 13.63 -6.14 25.55
C ILE A 2 13.66 -6.00 27.09
N GLU A 3 14.82 -6.10 27.74
CA GLU A 3 14.90 -5.90 29.21
C GLU A 3 14.37 -4.54 29.68
N CYS A 4 14.66 -3.46 28.94
CA CYS A 4 14.16 -2.12 29.26
C CYS A 4 12.66 -1.98 28.95
N GLU A 5 12.12 -2.72 27.98
CA GLU A 5 10.69 -2.77 27.71
C GLU A 5 9.95 -3.44 28.88
N TYR A 6 10.46 -4.58 29.37
CA TYR A 6 9.93 -5.26 30.55
C TYR A 6 9.96 -4.37 31.79
N GLU A 7 11.07 -3.67 32.04
CA GLU A 7 11.18 -2.72 33.16
C GLU A 7 10.18 -1.57 33.02
N LEU A 8 10.09 -0.96 31.84
CA LEU A 8 9.20 0.17 31.60
C LEU A 8 7.72 -0.22 31.77
N VAL A 9 7.30 -1.38 31.26
CA VAL A 9 5.92 -1.85 31.43
C VAL A 9 5.64 -2.25 32.88
N ALA A 10 6.60 -2.82 33.60
CA ALA A 10 6.44 -3.12 35.02
C ALA A 10 6.32 -1.84 35.88
N GLU A 11 7.02 -0.78 35.52
CA GLU A 11 7.02 0.49 36.26
C GLU A 11 5.83 1.41 35.89
N HIS A 12 5.40 1.39 34.62
CA HIS A 12 4.48 2.40 34.08
C HIS A 12 3.27 1.83 33.32
N GLY A 13 3.17 0.51 33.18
CA GLY A 13 2.09 -0.17 32.48
C GLY A 13 1.07 -0.85 33.41
N ASN A 14 -0.06 -1.27 32.84
CA ASN A 14 -1.08 -2.08 33.52
C ASN A 14 -1.46 -3.36 32.74
N GLY A 15 -0.81 -3.62 31.60
CA GLY A 15 -0.98 -4.82 30.79
C GLY A 15 0.06 -5.91 31.10
N GLN A 16 -0.14 -7.11 30.55
CA GLN A 16 0.87 -8.17 30.58
C GLN A 16 1.87 -7.98 29.44
N TRP A 17 3.17 -7.95 29.75
CA TRP A 17 4.25 -7.94 28.75
C TRP A 17 4.87 -9.33 28.64
N ASP A 18 5.00 -9.84 27.41
CA ASP A 18 5.54 -11.16 27.12
C ASP A 18 6.54 -11.11 25.97
N ASP A 19 7.27 -12.21 25.75
CA ASP A 19 8.31 -12.30 24.73
C ASP A 19 7.76 -12.12 23.32
N ALA A 20 6.53 -12.56 23.04
CA ALA A 20 5.94 -12.39 21.72
C ALA A 20 5.71 -10.90 21.41
N LYS A 21 5.20 -10.14 22.38
CA LYS A 21 5.04 -8.68 22.27
C LYS A 21 6.38 -7.99 22.13
N ALA A 22 7.35 -8.28 22.99
CA ALA A 22 8.69 -7.68 22.93
C ALA A 22 9.38 -7.95 21.59
N HIS A 23 9.28 -9.17 21.06
CA HIS A 23 9.83 -9.52 19.75
C HIS A 23 9.11 -8.78 18.61
N SER A 24 7.81 -8.49 18.74
CA SER A 24 7.05 -7.73 17.74
C SER A 24 7.52 -6.28 17.56
N LEU A 25 8.26 -5.73 18.54
CA LEU A 25 8.83 -4.38 18.48
C LEU A 25 10.16 -4.34 17.73
N VAL A 26 10.81 -5.49 17.51
CA VAL A 26 12.15 -5.56 16.93
C VAL A 26 12.13 -5.07 15.48
N GLY A 27 12.91 -4.03 15.21
CA GLY A 27 13.05 -3.44 13.88
C GLY A 27 12.04 -2.35 13.53
N LEU A 28 11.11 -2.02 14.44
CA LEU A 28 10.22 -0.86 14.29
C LEU A 28 10.94 0.46 14.58
N ASP A 29 10.34 1.58 14.15
CA ASP A 29 10.70 2.90 14.65
C ASP A 29 10.37 3.01 16.16
N LEU A 30 11.18 3.78 16.90
CA LEU A 30 11.02 3.90 18.35
C LEU A 30 9.69 4.52 18.77
N ARG A 31 9.12 5.45 17.99
CA ARG A 31 7.80 6.03 18.31
C ARG A 31 6.68 5.03 18.08
N ASP A 32 6.82 4.14 17.09
CA ASP A 32 5.85 3.07 16.85
C ASP A 32 6.00 1.97 17.91
N SER A 33 7.22 1.65 18.33
CA SER A 33 7.46 0.80 19.51
C SER A 33 6.80 1.41 20.77
N ALA A 34 6.91 2.72 20.97
CA ALA A 34 6.29 3.41 22.09
C ALA A 34 4.76 3.36 22.05
N ARG A 35 4.14 3.57 20.88
CA ARG A 35 2.68 3.38 20.71
C ARG A 35 2.24 1.96 21.05
N ARG A 36 2.97 0.94 20.59
CA ARG A 36 2.68 -0.46 20.96
C ARG A 36 2.84 -0.74 22.45
N LEU A 37 3.78 -0.09 23.13
CA LEU A 37 3.91 -0.18 24.59
C LEU A 37 2.71 0.45 25.31
N GLN A 38 2.12 1.52 24.76
CA GLN A 38 0.84 2.06 25.25
C GLN A 38 -0.29 1.06 25.01
N ASP A 39 -0.46 0.60 23.77
CA ASP A 39 -1.60 -0.25 23.36
C ASP A 39 -1.59 -1.64 24.00
N LEU A 40 -0.42 -2.30 24.02
CA LEU A 40 -0.29 -3.71 24.43
C LEU A 40 0.24 -3.88 25.85
N GLY A 41 1.00 -2.89 26.33
CA GLY A 41 1.60 -2.87 27.67
C GLY A 41 0.84 -1.98 28.66
N GLY A 42 -0.11 -1.17 28.18
CA GLY A 42 -0.90 -0.28 29.02
C GLY A 42 -0.10 0.86 29.63
N VAL A 43 1.01 1.24 29.00
CA VAL A 43 1.88 2.34 29.46
C VAL A 43 1.17 3.67 29.26
N THR A 44 1.12 4.50 30.30
CA THR A 44 0.38 5.78 30.30
C THR A 44 1.25 7.01 30.02
N MET A 45 2.56 6.81 29.81
CA MET A 45 3.50 7.88 29.47
C MET A 45 3.28 8.38 28.03
N GLU A 46 3.64 9.63 27.76
CA GLU A 46 3.66 10.18 26.40
C GLU A 46 4.70 9.48 25.52
N VAL A 47 4.44 9.41 24.20
CA VAL A 47 5.27 8.66 23.24
C VAL A 47 6.74 9.05 23.32
N ASP A 48 7.06 10.34 23.29
CA ASP A 48 8.45 10.80 23.33
C ASP A 48 9.12 10.51 24.69
N ASP A 49 8.37 10.47 25.79
CA ASP A 49 8.89 10.11 27.12
C ASP A 49 9.20 8.61 27.21
N ILE A 50 8.36 7.75 26.65
CA ILE A 50 8.62 6.30 26.51
C ILE A 50 9.91 6.08 25.72
N VAL A 51 10.03 6.74 24.57
CA VAL A 51 11.24 6.65 23.72
C VAL A 51 12.47 7.10 24.49
N ASN A 52 12.38 8.23 25.21
CA ASN A 52 13.50 8.73 26.00
C ASN A 52 13.90 7.76 27.12
N HIS A 53 12.93 7.21 27.85
CA HIS A 53 13.19 6.27 28.94
C HIS A 53 13.86 4.99 28.43
N LEU A 54 13.32 4.36 27.38
CA LEU A 54 13.90 3.17 26.77
C LEU A 54 15.34 3.41 26.32
N LEU A 55 15.56 4.51 25.60
CA LEU A 55 16.88 4.84 25.09
C LEU A 55 17.90 5.08 26.22
N ASP A 56 17.52 5.75 27.30
CA ASP A 56 18.42 5.99 28.45
C ASP A 56 18.79 4.67 29.13
N GLY A 57 17.81 3.80 29.38
CA GLY A 57 18.02 2.47 29.96
C GLY A 57 18.93 1.59 29.10
N VAL A 58 18.75 1.63 27.78
CA VAL A 58 19.55 0.84 26.84
C VAL A 58 20.97 1.41 26.70
N ILE A 59 21.13 2.74 26.63
CA ILE A 59 22.45 3.39 26.55
C ILE A 59 23.28 3.10 27.80
N ALA A 60 22.67 3.13 28.99
CA ALA A 60 23.35 2.80 30.25
C ALA A 60 23.93 1.37 30.22
N ARG A 61 23.15 0.40 29.74
CA ARG A 61 23.59 -1.00 29.60
C ARG A 61 24.69 -1.17 28.57
N VAL A 62 24.56 -0.54 27.40
CA VAL A 62 25.58 -0.58 26.33
C VAL A 62 26.91 0.03 26.79
N LYS A 63 26.88 1.12 27.58
CA LYS A 63 28.09 1.72 28.18
C LYS A 63 28.80 0.76 29.14
N ALA A 64 28.05 -0.11 29.84
CA ALA A 64 28.64 -1.11 30.73
C ALA A 64 29.23 -2.28 29.93
N LYS A 65 28.50 -2.81 28.95
CA LYS A 65 28.95 -3.91 28.09
C LYS A 65 28.14 -3.97 26.80
N VAL A 66 28.84 -3.97 25.66
CA VAL A 66 28.21 -4.21 24.35
C VAL A 66 28.21 -5.72 24.03
N PRO A 67 27.04 -6.34 23.80
CA PRO A 67 26.95 -7.74 23.37
C PRO A 67 27.22 -7.84 21.85
N TRP A 68 28.49 -7.90 21.47
CA TRP A 68 28.88 -8.01 20.06
C TRP A 68 28.42 -9.32 19.42
N ARG A 69 27.89 -9.24 18.19
CA ARG A 69 27.64 -10.43 17.36
C ARG A 69 28.96 -11.17 17.11
N PRO A 70 28.97 -12.52 17.16
CA PRO A 70 30.17 -13.29 16.88
C PRO A 70 30.75 -12.95 15.49
N GLY A 71 32.01 -12.50 15.42
CA GLY A 71 32.68 -12.13 14.16
C GLY A 71 32.58 -10.65 13.78
N ALA A 72 31.71 -9.85 14.42
CA ALA A 72 31.52 -8.45 14.04
C ALA A 72 32.79 -7.60 14.21
N ARG A 73 33.45 -7.71 15.37
CA ARG A 73 34.66 -6.92 15.66
C ARG A 73 35.84 -7.38 14.82
N GLU A 74 35.95 -8.69 14.62
CA GLU A 74 36.98 -9.32 13.81
C GLU A 74 36.86 -8.88 12.34
N LEU A 75 35.65 -8.88 11.79
CA LEU A 75 35.39 -8.42 10.42
C LEU A 75 35.68 -6.91 10.27
N LEU A 76 35.20 -6.07 11.19
CA LEU A 76 35.50 -4.63 11.18
C LEU A 76 37.01 -4.35 11.29
N ALA A 77 37.73 -5.12 12.10
CA ALA A 77 39.18 -5.01 12.20
C ALA A 77 39.88 -5.38 10.88
N LYS A 78 39.44 -6.45 10.21
CA LYS A 78 39.96 -6.85 8.88
C LYS A 78 39.70 -5.77 7.82
N LEU A 79 38.48 -5.22 7.76
CA LEU A 79 38.10 -4.15 6.85
C LEU A 79 38.95 -2.89 7.06
N ARG A 80 39.21 -2.54 8.32
CA ARG A 80 40.09 -1.41 8.67
C ARG A 80 41.53 -1.63 8.20
N VAL A 81 42.09 -2.83 8.37
CA VAL A 81 43.44 -3.17 7.88
C VAL A 81 43.50 -3.12 6.35
N ALA A 82 42.40 -3.49 5.68
CA ALA A 82 42.26 -3.40 4.22
C ALA A 82 41.97 -1.99 3.69
N GLU A 83 41.93 -0.96 4.55
CA GLU A 83 41.55 0.42 4.22
C GLU A 83 40.16 0.54 3.57
N VAL A 84 39.23 -0.37 3.88
CA VAL A 84 37.84 -0.32 3.37
C VAL A 84 37.00 0.58 4.28
N PRO A 85 36.42 1.67 3.76
CA PRO A 85 35.65 2.59 4.57
C PRO A 85 34.27 2.00 4.88
N CYS A 86 33.86 2.04 6.15
CA CYS A 86 32.58 1.50 6.61
C CYS A 86 31.64 2.62 7.06
N ALA A 87 30.34 2.45 6.80
CA ALA A 87 29.28 3.25 7.41
C ALA A 87 28.34 2.36 8.24
N LEU A 88 27.83 2.89 9.35
CA LEU A 88 26.78 2.23 10.14
C LEU A 88 25.43 2.78 9.73
N VAL A 89 24.48 1.92 9.34
CA VAL A 89 23.11 2.32 8.96
C VAL A 89 22.11 1.66 9.90
N THR A 90 21.35 2.44 10.66
CA THR A 90 20.43 1.94 11.68
C THR A 90 19.12 2.74 11.73
N MET A 91 18.02 2.10 12.14
CA MET A 91 16.76 2.78 12.47
C MET A 91 16.74 3.32 13.91
N SER A 92 17.71 2.96 14.74
CA SER A 92 17.86 3.56 16.07
C SER A 92 18.30 5.02 15.97
N TRP A 93 18.07 5.79 17.04
CA TRP A 93 18.46 7.21 17.08
C TRP A 93 19.96 7.42 17.30
N SER A 94 20.46 8.56 16.82
CA SER A 94 21.85 9.02 16.89
C SER A 94 22.50 8.78 18.26
N ARG A 95 21.80 9.09 19.35
CA ARG A 95 22.32 8.95 20.73
C ARG A 95 22.69 7.51 21.09
N PHE A 96 21.91 6.53 20.64
CA PHE A 96 22.21 5.11 20.87
C PHE A 96 23.31 4.62 19.93
N ALA A 97 23.23 4.95 18.64
CA ALA A 97 24.24 4.58 17.65
C ALA A 97 25.64 5.06 18.06
N ASN A 98 25.74 6.31 18.52
CA ASN A 98 26.98 6.92 19.00
C ASN A 98 27.54 6.22 20.25
N ALA A 99 26.68 5.73 21.16
CA ALA A 99 27.12 4.98 22.33
C ALA A 99 27.76 3.63 21.94
N VAL A 100 27.20 2.94 20.94
CA VAL A 100 27.77 1.70 20.41
C VAL A 100 29.08 1.97 19.67
N VAL A 101 29.13 2.99 18.80
CA VAL A 101 30.33 3.36 18.04
C VAL A 101 31.47 3.78 18.97
N ALA A 102 31.18 4.44 20.09
CA ALA A 102 32.19 4.82 21.09
C ALA A 102 32.90 3.63 21.76
N ALA A 103 32.29 2.44 21.74
CA ALA A 103 32.89 1.20 22.24
C ALA A 103 33.86 0.54 21.24
N LEU A 104 33.98 1.08 20.03
CA LEU A 104 34.90 0.62 18.98
C LEU A 104 36.12 1.55 18.85
N PRO A 105 37.24 1.08 18.28
CA PRO A 105 38.37 1.95 17.96
C PRO A 105 37.93 3.13 17.08
N ARG A 106 38.49 4.33 17.33
CA ARG A 106 38.22 5.51 16.49
C ARG A 106 38.53 5.23 15.02
N GLY A 107 37.64 5.68 14.15
CA GLY A 107 37.74 5.47 12.70
C GLY A 107 37.28 4.08 12.23
N THR A 108 36.56 3.32 13.07
CA THR A 108 35.92 2.07 12.63
C THR A 108 34.79 2.35 11.62
N PHE A 109 33.99 3.39 11.85
CA PHE A 109 33.01 3.90 10.90
C PHE A 109 33.39 5.32 10.48
N ALA A 110 33.35 5.57 9.17
CA ALA A 110 33.55 6.90 8.58
C ALA A 110 32.26 7.74 8.64
N ALA A 111 31.10 7.09 8.67
CA ALA A 111 29.79 7.73 8.80
C ALA A 111 28.84 6.85 9.63
N VAL A 112 27.88 7.49 10.28
CA VAL A 112 26.75 6.85 10.96
C VAL A 112 25.51 7.51 10.39
N ILE A 113 24.57 6.70 9.88
CA ILE A 113 23.26 7.13 9.41
C ILE A 113 22.24 6.49 10.35
N SER A 114 21.59 7.32 11.16
CA SER A 114 20.60 6.92 12.16
C SER A 114 19.17 7.28 11.72
N GLY A 115 18.17 6.68 12.39
CA GLY A 115 16.77 6.83 11.99
C GLY A 115 16.25 8.26 12.09
N ASP A 116 16.82 9.06 12.99
CA ASP A 116 16.51 10.48 13.19
C ASP A 116 17.27 11.43 12.23
N GLU A 117 18.15 10.91 11.38
CA GLU A 117 18.91 11.68 10.38
C GLU A 117 18.36 11.55 8.95
N VAL A 118 17.33 10.72 8.75
CA VAL A 118 16.72 10.43 7.44
C VAL A 118 15.25 10.82 7.42
N ARG A 119 14.74 11.23 6.24
CA ARG A 119 13.32 11.54 6.05
C ARG A 119 12.47 10.28 5.92
N ARG A 120 13.05 9.23 5.31
CA ARG A 120 12.39 7.94 5.10
C ARG A 120 13.32 6.82 5.58
N GLY A 121 12.92 6.16 6.67
CA GLY A 121 13.64 5.02 7.24
C GLY A 121 13.56 3.75 6.39
N LYS A 122 14.26 2.70 6.82
CA LYS A 122 14.16 1.35 6.24
C LYS A 122 12.67 0.90 6.28
N PRO A 123 12.08 0.33 5.21
CA PRO A 123 12.73 -0.28 4.05
C PRO A 123 13.03 0.66 2.87
N HIS A 124 12.79 1.97 2.99
CA HIS A 124 13.13 2.92 1.92
C HIS A 124 14.65 2.94 1.66
N PRO A 125 15.15 3.13 0.42
CA PRO A 125 16.59 3.09 0.11
C PRO A 125 17.41 4.27 0.65
N GLU A 126 16.75 5.36 1.07
CA GLU A 126 17.38 6.61 1.51
C GLU A 126 18.52 6.43 2.54
N PRO A 127 18.41 5.61 3.61
CA PRO A 127 19.49 5.47 4.57
C PRO A 127 20.78 4.89 3.97
N TYR A 128 20.64 3.97 3.00
CA TYR A 128 21.79 3.38 2.29
C TYR A 128 22.37 4.30 1.23
N LEU A 129 21.52 5.07 0.54
CA LEU A 129 21.98 6.10 -0.40
C LEU A 129 22.74 7.20 0.33
N ALA A 130 22.26 7.64 1.50
CA ALA A 130 22.94 8.60 2.36
C ALA A 130 24.28 8.06 2.87
N ALA A 131 24.33 6.77 3.26
CA ALA A 131 25.57 6.13 3.68
C ALA A 131 26.60 6.06 2.54
N ALA A 132 26.18 5.69 1.33
CA ALA A 132 27.07 5.64 0.17
C ALA A 132 27.61 7.04 -0.19
N ASP A 133 26.76 8.07 -0.15
CA ASP A 133 27.15 9.46 -0.36
C ASP A 133 28.17 9.94 0.68
N ALA A 134 27.94 9.64 1.96
CA ALA A 134 28.87 9.96 3.05
C ALA A 134 30.23 9.25 2.92
N LEU A 135 30.26 8.08 2.29
CA LEU A 135 31.48 7.33 1.95
C LEU A 135 32.13 7.81 0.63
N GLY A 136 31.45 8.64 -0.16
CA GLY A 136 31.93 9.12 -1.45
C GLY A 136 31.95 8.06 -2.55
N VAL A 137 31.06 7.06 -2.46
CA VAL A 137 30.95 5.93 -3.40
C VAL A 137 29.51 5.75 -3.88
N ARG A 138 29.28 4.93 -4.92
CA ARG A 138 27.92 4.58 -5.36
C ARG A 138 27.43 3.39 -4.54
N ALA A 139 26.14 3.37 -4.22
CA ALA A 139 25.53 2.25 -3.48
C ALA A 139 25.77 0.88 -4.14
N LYS A 140 25.78 0.79 -5.48
CA LYS A 140 26.11 -0.45 -6.20
C LYS A 140 27.54 -0.96 -6.07
N ASP A 141 28.45 -0.09 -5.62
CA ASP A 141 29.83 -0.46 -5.30
C ASP A 141 29.99 -0.78 -3.80
N CYS A 142 28.90 -0.76 -3.02
CA CYS A 142 28.88 -1.08 -1.60
C CYS A 142 28.43 -2.51 -1.33
N VAL A 143 28.93 -3.07 -0.24
CA VAL A 143 28.40 -4.29 0.38
C VAL A 143 27.68 -3.91 1.67
N ALA A 144 26.40 -4.28 1.76
CA ALA A 144 25.59 -4.10 2.95
C ALA A 144 25.49 -5.42 3.73
N VAL A 145 25.63 -5.34 5.05
CA VAL A 145 25.43 -6.47 5.97
C VAL A 145 24.24 -6.12 6.87
N GLU A 146 23.17 -6.91 6.81
CA GLU A 146 21.89 -6.59 7.45
C GLU A 146 21.33 -7.77 8.24
N ASP A 147 20.60 -7.49 9.31
CA ASP A 147 20.03 -8.51 10.22
C ASP A 147 18.51 -8.45 10.33
N SER A 148 17.84 -7.64 9.50
CA SER A 148 16.39 -7.49 9.46
C SER A 148 15.83 -7.51 8.03
N PRO A 149 14.57 -7.98 7.82
CA PRO A 149 13.92 -7.93 6.51
C PRO A 149 13.79 -6.51 5.95
N THR A 150 13.46 -5.52 6.78
CA THR A 150 13.36 -4.10 6.38
C THR A 150 14.70 -3.55 5.92
N GLY A 151 15.78 -3.87 6.63
CA GLY A 151 17.13 -3.46 6.27
C GLY A 151 17.66 -4.11 5.00
N VAL A 152 17.43 -5.42 4.84
CA VAL A 152 17.75 -6.12 3.58
C VAL A 152 17.04 -5.47 2.39
N ARG A 153 15.73 -5.20 2.50
CA ARG A 153 14.97 -4.52 1.44
C ARG A 153 15.52 -3.14 1.13
N SER A 154 15.83 -2.34 2.16
CA SER A 154 16.41 -1.00 2.02
C SER A 154 17.75 -1.03 1.28
N ALA A 155 18.64 -1.96 1.64
CA ALA A 155 19.93 -2.11 1.01
C ALA A 155 19.82 -2.59 -0.45
N VAL A 156 18.94 -3.57 -0.72
CA VAL A 156 18.69 -4.07 -2.08
C VAL A 156 18.09 -2.97 -2.97
N ALA A 157 17.10 -2.23 -2.47
CA ALA A 157 16.48 -1.12 -3.20
C ALA A 157 17.47 0.01 -3.49
N ALA A 158 18.46 0.24 -2.63
CA ALA A 158 19.55 1.19 -2.89
C ALA A 158 20.56 0.68 -3.94
N GLY A 159 20.47 -0.60 -4.31
CA GLY A 159 21.34 -1.26 -5.29
C GLY A 159 22.61 -1.86 -4.69
N CYS A 160 22.74 -1.96 -3.36
CA CYS A 160 23.88 -2.58 -2.70
C CYS A 160 23.94 -4.09 -2.99
N ARG A 161 25.14 -4.68 -2.92
CA ARG A 161 25.27 -6.13 -2.74
C ARG A 161 25.00 -6.47 -1.28
N VAL A 162 24.08 -7.39 -0.99
CA VAL A 162 23.59 -7.58 0.39
C VAL A 162 23.89 -8.98 0.94
N PHE A 163 24.41 -9.01 2.17
CA PHE A 163 24.49 -10.22 3.00
C PHE A 163 23.55 -10.09 4.20
N ALA A 164 22.57 -10.99 4.27
CA ALA A 164 21.60 -11.05 5.36
C ALA A 164 22.11 -12.00 6.44
N VAL A 165 22.23 -11.53 7.68
CA VAL A 165 22.73 -12.28 8.84
C VAL A 165 21.67 -12.28 9.95
N PRO A 166 20.71 -13.21 9.92
CA PRO A 166 19.61 -13.27 10.89
C PRO A 166 20.09 -13.26 12.35
N ASN A 167 19.30 -12.65 13.22
CA ASN A 167 19.61 -12.53 14.65
C ASN A 167 18.40 -12.83 15.53
N VAL A 168 17.46 -11.88 15.62
CA VAL A 168 16.26 -12.00 16.48
C VAL A 168 15.01 -12.29 15.66
N VAL A 169 14.98 -11.82 14.42
CA VAL A 169 13.90 -12.05 13.46
C VAL A 169 14.40 -12.90 12.31
N ASP A 170 13.52 -13.75 11.78
CA ASP A 170 13.82 -14.54 10.59
C ASP A 170 13.83 -13.65 9.36
N ILE A 171 14.78 -13.93 8.46
CA ILE A 171 14.85 -13.32 7.14
C ILE A 171 14.54 -14.44 6.13
N PRO A 172 13.37 -14.43 5.48
CA PRO A 172 13.04 -15.46 4.51
C PRO A 172 14.02 -15.41 3.32
N PRO A 173 14.23 -16.51 2.58
CA PRO A 173 14.97 -16.47 1.32
C PRO A 173 14.32 -15.52 0.31
N GLY A 174 15.13 -14.80 -0.46
CA GLY A 174 14.65 -13.81 -1.43
C GLY A 174 15.69 -13.49 -2.50
N ARG A 175 15.32 -12.61 -3.45
CA ARG A 175 16.22 -12.15 -4.52
C ARG A 175 17.02 -10.93 -4.04
N GLY A 176 18.27 -10.81 -4.52
CA GLY A 176 19.12 -9.63 -4.30
C GLY A 176 20.03 -9.69 -3.05
N TYR A 177 19.97 -10.75 -2.25
CA TYR A 177 20.83 -10.93 -1.08
C TYR A 177 21.19 -12.40 -0.84
N THR A 178 22.26 -12.62 -0.08
CA THR A 178 22.70 -13.95 0.39
C THR A 178 22.50 -14.07 1.89
N ILE A 179 21.81 -15.12 2.36
CA ILE A 179 21.67 -15.40 3.79
C ILE A 179 22.94 -16.12 4.30
N VAL A 180 23.51 -15.61 5.38
CA VAL A 180 24.68 -16.15 6.07
C VAL A 180 24.37 -16.29 7.55
N GLN A 181 24.73 -17.44 8.15
CA GLN A 181 24.31 -17.75 9.53
C GLN A 181 25.11 -16.98 10.59
N SER A 182 26.34 -16.57 10.27
CA SER A 182 27.20 -15.83 11.20
C SER A 182 28.14 -14.88 10.47
N LEU A 183 28.51 -13.78 11.15
CA LEU A 183 29.59 -12.89 10.65
C LEU A 183 30.96 -13.58 10.68
N ARG A 184 31.09 -14.73 11.35
CA ARG A 184 32.28 -15.60 11.27
C ARG A 184 32.44 -16.27 9.91
N ASP A 185 31.35 -16.40 9.16
CA ASP A 185 31.31 -17.05 7.86
C ASP A 185 31.58 -16.05 6.71
N LEU A 186 31.89 -14.79 7.04
CA LEU A 186 32.26 -13.75 6.09
C LEU A 186 33.75 -13.40 6.24
N ASP A 187 34.48 -13.44 5.14
CA ASP A 187 35.80 -12.83 5.01
C ASP A 187 35.84 -11.79 3.87
N LEU A 188 36.97 -11.07 3.77
CA LEU A 188 37.17 -10.05 2.73
C LEU A 188 36.95 -10.60 1.32
N ALA A 189 37.32 -11.85 1.06
CA ALA A 189 37.11 -12.51 -0.22
C ALA A 189 35.61 -12.66 -0.57
N ASP A 190 34.78 -13.04 0.40
CA ASP A 190 33.33 -13.20 0.20
C ASP A 190 32.67 -11.86 -0.13
N LEU A 191 33.17 -10.79 0.50
CA LEU A 191 32.79 -9.41 0.23
C LEU A 191 33.34 -8.86 -1.10
N GLY A 192 34.14 -9.65 -1.84
CA GLY A 192 34.73 -9.24 -3.12
C GLY A 192 35.94 -8.30 -2.99
N ILE A 193 36.59 -8.26 -1.82
CA ILE A 193 37.76 -7.43 -1.54
C ILE A 193 39.02 -8.29 -1.73
N ASP A 194 39.73 -8.09 -2.86
CA ASP A 194 40.97 -8.80 -3.18
C ASP A 194 42.19 -8.04 -2.61
N LEU A 195 42.87 -8.64 -1.62
CA LEU A 195 44.10 -8.12 -1.03
C LEU A 195 45.32 -8.47 -1.92
N ARG A 196 45.38 -7.99 -3.16
CA ARG A 196 46.62 -8.10 -3.94
C ARG A 196 47.64 -7.07 -3.44
N PRO A 197 48.87 -7.47 -3.08
CA PRO A 197 49.93 -6.52 -2.81
C PRO A 197 50.44 -5.96 -4.14
N GLY A 198 50.11 -4.69 -4.42
CA GLY A 198 50.79 -3.91 -5.45
C GLY A 198 49.87 -3.30 -6.51
N ALA A 199 49.22 -2.19 -6.19
CA ALA A 199 48.88 -1.16 -7.17
C ALA A 199 49.22 0.20 -6.55
N GLY A 200 50.36 0.76 -6.95
CA GLY A 200 50.93 1.98 -6.36
C GLY A 200 50.01 3.20 -6.50
N ARG A 201 49.91 3.98 -5.42
CA ARG A 201 49.37 5.35 -5.46
C ARG A 201 50.31 6.26 -6.28
N PRO A 202 49.82 7.09 -7.21
CA PRO A 202 50.65 8.12 -7.83
C PRO A 202 50.96 9.23 -6.82
N SER A 203 52.25 9.54 -6.68
CA SER A 203 52.75 10.54 -5.74
C SER A 203 52.31 11.96 -6.12
N ARG A 204 51.74 12.69 -5.15
CA ARG A 204 51.46 14.13 -5.25
C ARG A 204 52.72 14.92 -4.90
N ARG A 205 53.46 15.42 -5.90
CA ARG A 205 54.22 16.67 -5.75
C ARG A 205 54.26 17.49 -7.05
N ARG A 206 53.66 18.68 -6.95
CA ARG A 206 53.92 19.93 -7.68
C ARG A 206 53.67 19.96 -9.20
N ALA A 207 52.58 20.62 -9.59
CA ALA A 207 52.62 21.81 -10.47
C ALA A 207 51.19 22.38 -10.60
N ALA A 208 50.86 23.34 -9.75
CA ALA A 208 49.74 24.24 -9.97
C ALA A 208 50.07 25.20 -11.13
N TRP A 209 49.04 25.87 -11.65
CA TRP A 209 49.07 26.96 -12.64
C TRP A 209 48.97 26.54 -14.13
N ARG A 210 47.80 26.01 -14.56
CA ARG A 210 47.29 26.21 -15.95
C ARG A 210 45.83 25.85 -16.26
N ASN A 211 44.92 25.66 -15.28
CA ASN A 211 43.61 25.04 -15.56
C ASN A 211 42.35 25.90 -15.26
N ALA A 212 42.43 27.23 -15.16
CA ALA A 212 41.24 28.04 -14.90
C ALA A 212 40.24 28.08 -16.08
N GLY A 213 40.73 28.04 -17.33
CA GLY A 213 39.86 28.07 -18.52
C GLY A 213 39.14 26.73 -18.81
N TRP A 214 39.74 25.60 -18.45
CA TRP A 214 39.17 24.28 -18.70
C TRP A 214 38.11 23.87 -17.67
N MET A 215 38.24 24.33 -16.42
CA MET A 215 37.25 24.03 -15.37
C MET A 215 35.91 24.75 -15.60
N ALA A 216 35.90 25.94 -16.20
CA ALA A 216 34.63 26.63 -16.50
C ALA A 216 33.83 25.93 -17.62
N ALA A 217 34.51 25.43 -18.65
CA ALA A 217 33.87 24.70 -19.75
C ALA A 217 33.37 23.30 -19.31
N LEU A 218 34.14 22.61 -18.46
CA LEU A 218 33.74 21.32 -17.87
C LEU A 218 32.64 21.48 -16.82
N ALA A 219 32.63 22.55 -16.03
CA ALA A 219 31.55 22.84 -15.09
C ALA A 219 30.23 23.18 -15.82
N ALA A 220 30.30 23.88 -16.95
CA ALA A 220 29.13 24.14 -17.78
C ALA A 220 28.59 22.85 -18.43
N LEU A 221 29.47 21.99 -18.97
CA LEU A 221 29.08 20.69 -19.52
C LEU A 221 28.61 19.70 -18.44
N ALA A 222 29.19 19.74 -17.24
CA ALA A 222 28.77 18.95 -16.10
C ALA A 222 27.46 19.46 -15.49
N ALA A 223 27.17 20.77 -15.53
CA ALA A 223 25.88 21.32 -15.12
C ALA A 223 24.77 20.96 -16.11
N VAL A 224 25.06 20.98 -17.42
CA VAL A 224 24.15 20.48 -18.45
C VAL A 224 23.96 18.96 -18.34
N GLY A 225 25.04 18.22 -18.05
CA GLY A 225 25.01 16.78 -17.80
C GLY A 225 24.25 16.39 -16.53
N LEU A 226 24.41 17.12 -15.43
CA LEU A 226 23.65 16.92 -14.18
C LEU A 226 22.18 17.34 -14.34
N TRP A 227 21.88 18.32 -15.18
CA TRP A 227 20.50 18.70 -15.50
C TRP A 227 19.82 17.63 -16.37
N TYR A 228 20.57 16.94 -17.24
CA TYR A 228 20.07 15.85 -18.09
C TYR A 228 20.01 14.49 -17.37
N LEU A 229 20.86 14.26 -16.37
CA LEU A 229 20.97 13.01 -15.58
C LEU A 229 20.19 13.03 -14.26
N ARG A 230 19.51 14.13 -13.93
CA ARG A 230 18.41 14.10 -12.97
C ARG A 230 17.28 13.35 -13.66
N GLU A 231 17.25 12.03 -13.49
CA GLU A 231 16.11 11.18 -13.89
C GLU A 231 14.85 11.85 -13.36
N LYS A 232 14.16 12.58 -14.24
CA LYS A 232 12.76 12.87 -14.04
C LYS A 232 12.12 11.49 -14.04
N ASP A 233 11.32 11.19 -13.02
CA ASP A 233 10.40 10.06 -13.10
C ASP A 233 9.79 10.05 -14.51
N PRO A 234 9.71 8.88 -15.16
CA PRO A 234 9.15 8.79 -16.50
C PRO A 234 7.81 9.52 -16.49
N PRO A 235 7.51 10.33 -17.52
CA PRO A 235 6.33 11.17 -17.49
C PRO A 235 5.08 10.31 -17.23
N PRO A 236 4.05 10.87 -16.56
CA PRO A 236 2.78 10.19 -16.35
C PRO A 236 2.24 9.63 -17.68
N LEU A 237 1.48 8.53 -17.60
CA LEU A 237 0.81 8.01 -18.80
C LEU A 237 -0.11 9.09 -19.39
N PRO A 238 -0.09 9.35 -20.71
CA PRO A 238 -0.92 10.39 -21.31
C PRO A 238 -2.41 10.08 -21.16
N ASP A 239 -2.78 8.80 -21.27
CA ASP A 239 -4.12 8.27 -21.13
C ASP A 239 -4.11 7.06 -20.17
N ILE A 240 -5.28 6.72 -19.63
CA ILE A 240 -5.44 5.56 -18.74
C ILE A 240 -6.79 4.86 -19.01
N PRO A 241 -6.80 3.53 -19.22
CA PRO A 241 -8.04 2.78 -19.39
C PRO A 241 -8.97 2.97 -18.19
N MET A 242 -10.24 3.24 -18.48
CA MET A 242 -11.27 3.44 -17.48
C MET A 242 -12.26 2.28 -17.47
N ALA A 243 -12.48 1.72 -16.30
CA ALA A 243 -13.53 0.77 -16.01
C ALA A 243 -14.56 1.40 -15.06
N ALA A 244 -15.73 0.77 -14.90
CA ALA A 244 -16.65 1.17 -13.84
C ALA A 244 -17.57 0.03 -13.43
N TRP A 245 -17.96 0.02 -12.15
CA TRP A 245 -19.00 -0.86 -11.63
C TRP A 245 -20.37 -0.22 -11.79
N ALA A 246 -21.38 -1.03 -12.12
CA ALA A 246 -22.75 -0.59 -12.31
C ALA A 246 -23.69 -1.41 -11.40
N PRO A 247 -23.96 -0.96 -10.17
CA PRO A 247 -24.79 -1.67 -9.21
C PRO A 247 -26.28 -1.62 -9.54
N TYR A 248 -26.99 -2.67 -9.13
CA TYR A 248 -28.40 -2.83 -9.49
C TYR A 248 -29.35 -1.86 -8.77
N TRP A 249 -28.97 -1.34 -7.60
CA TRP A 249 -29.84 -0.48 -6.78
C TRP A 249 -29.96 0.96 -7.28
N VAL A 250 -29.10 1.36 -8.23
CA VAL A 250 -29.17 2.65 -8.96
C VAL A 250 -29.11 2.41 -10.48
N LEU A 251 -29.69 1.30 -10.95
CA LEU A 251 -29.48 0.82 -12.31
C LEU A 251 -30.00 1.78 -13.39
N ASP A 252 -31.07 2.51 -13.13
CA ASP A 252 -31.63 3.48 -14.08
C ASP A 252 -30.64 4.62 -14.34
N ASP A 253 -30.04 5.16 -13.28
CA ASP A 253 -29.01 6.19 -13.35
C ASP A 253 -27.73 5.64 -13.98
N ALA A 254 -27.28 4.44 -13.56
CA ALA A 254 -26.14 3.77 -14.16
C ALA A 254 -26.32 3.54 -15.67
N ALA A 255 -27.51 3.09 -16.09
CA ALA A 255 -27.82 2.89 -17.50
C ALA A 255 -27.88 4.22 -18.27
N ALA A 256 -28.32 5.31 -17.64
CA ALA A 256 -28.27 6.64 -18.23
C ALA A 256 -26.82 7.12 -18.45
N THR A 257 -25.95 6.90 -17.47
CA THR A 257 -24.51 7.18 -17.60
C THR A 257 -23.87 6.32 -18.67
N ILE A 258 -24.15 5.01 -18.73
CA ILE A 258 -23.63 4.13 -19.80
C ILE A 258 -24.06 4.59 -21.19
N ARG A 259 -25.33 5.00 -21.38
CA ARG A 259 -25.80 5.49 -22.68
C ARG A 259 -25.11 6.78 -23.12
N SER A 260 -24.81 7.67 -22.17
CA SER A 260 -24.25 8.99 -22.48
C SER A 260 -22.72 9.01 -22.52
N GLN A 261 -22.07 8.27 -21.63
CA GLN A 261 -20.62 8.27 -21.40
C GLN A 261 -19.96 6.92 -21.70
N GLY A 262 -20.71 5.90 -22.11
CA GLY A 262 -20.21 4.52 -22.23
C GLY A 262 -18.94 4.34 -23.06
N ARG A 263 -18.71 5.23 -24.04
CA ARG A 263 -17.51 5.22 -24.90
C ARG A 263 -16.22 5.62 -24.19
N LEU A 264 -16.32 6.22 -23.01
CA LEU A 264 -15.17 6.54 -22.17
C LEU A 264 -14.58 5.28 -21.52
N PHE A 265 -15.38 4.23 -21.35
CA PHE A 265 -14.96 3.03 -20.63
C PHE A 265 -14.44 1.96 -21.58
N SER A 266 -13.30 1.36 -21.22
CA SER A 266 -12.79 0.15 -21.86
C SER A 266 -13.48 -1.11 -21.30
N GLU A 267 -13.94 -1.05 -20.06
CA GLU A 267 -14.58 -2.17 -19.36
C GLU A 267 -15.78 -1.68 -18.54
N LEU A 268 -16.87 -2.43 -18.54
CA LEU A 268 -18.04 -2.19 -17.69
C LEU A 268 -18.34 -3.44 -16.89
N SER A 269 -18.57 -3.25 -15.59
CA SER A 269 -18.81 -4.34 -14.66
C SER A 269 -20.19 -4.24 -14.01
N PRO A 270 -21.20 -4.88 -14.63
CA PRO A 270 -22.50 -5.11 -14.01
C PRO A 270 -22.37 -5.78 -12.64
N PHE A 271 -22.74 -5.08 -11.57
CA PHE A 271 -22.66 -5.61 -10.20
C PHE A 271 -24.00 -6.22 -9.79
N TRP A 272 -24.37 -7.32 -10.44
CA TRP A 272 -25.72 -7.91 -10.36
C TRP A 272 -25.73 -9.40 -10.01
N TYR A 273 -24.59 -10.09 -10.03
CA TYR A 273 -24.51 -11.54 -9.88
C TYR A 273 -23.96 -11.94 -8.52
N GLU A 274 -24.48 -13.04 -8.01
CA GLU A 274 -24.15 -13.61 -6.71
C GLU A 274 -23.88 -15.10 -6.85
N ALA A 275 -22.73 -15.55 -6.34
CA ALA A 275 -22.45 -16.96 -6.14
C ALA A 275 -23.09 -17.44 -4.83
N ARG A 276 -24.05 -18.36 -4.94
CA ARG A 276 -24.86 -18.85 -3.81
C ARG A 276 -24.46 -20.27 -3.40
N SER A 277 -23.84 -21.01 -4.29
CA SER A 277 -23.20 -22.31 -4.05
C SER A 277 -22.16 -22.60 -5.13
N ALA A 278 -21.45 -23.72 -5.02
CA ALA A 278 -20.51 -24.19 -6.06
C ALA A 278 -21.17 -24.44 -7.43
N THR A 279 -22.51 -24.55 -7.49
CA THR A 279 -23.26 -24.87 -8.70
C THR A 279 -24.40 -23.89 -8.98
N ASP A 280 -24.45 -22.75 -8.27
CA ASP A 280 -25.50 -21.75 -8.45
C ASP A 280 -24.90 -20.34 -8.39
N VAL A 281 -24.92 -19.68 -9.55
CA VAL A 281 -24.63 -18.25 -9.71
C VAL A 281 -25.83 -17.64 -10.40
N GLY A 282 -26.43 -16.62 -9.78
CA GLY A 282 -27.65 -15.99 -10.27
C GLY A 282 -27.68 -14.51 -9.97
N PHE A 283 -28.71 -13.82 -10.45
CA PHE A 283 -28.92 -12.42 -10.11
C PHE A 283 -29.08 -12.22 -8.60
N SER A 284 -28.64 -11.09 -8.07
CA SER A 284 -29.02 -10.68 -6.71
C SER A 284 -30.55 -10.69 -6.58
N ALA A 285 -31.05 -11.09 -5.41
CA ALA A 285 -32.48 -11.32 -5.19
C ALA A 285 -33.36 -10.08 -5.48
N ASN A 286 -32.76 -8.90 -5.49
CA ASN A 286 -33.41 -7.61 -5.70
C ASN A 286 -33.44 -7.16 -7.18
N VAL A 287 -32.98 -8.01 -8.11
CA VAL A 287 -32.84 -7.66 -9.52
C VAL A 287 -33.90 -8.36 -10.37
N SER A 288 -34.63 -7.58 -11.18
CA SER A 288 -35.56 -8.13 -12.18
C SER A 288 -34.88 -8.28 -13.55
N GLY A 289 -35.26 -9.30 -14.32
CA GLY A 289 -34.64 -9.58 -15.62
C GLY A 289 -34.87 -8.50 -16.69
N GLU A 290 -35.95 -7.71 -16.58
CA GLU A 290 -36.26 -6.63 -17.53
C GLU A 290 -35.33 -5.43 -17.35
N MET A 291 -35.05 -5.06 -16.10
CA MET A 291 -34.12 -3.99 -15.73
C MET A 291 -32.68 -4.29 -16.21
N VAL A 292 -32.25 -5.54 -16.06
CA VAL A 292 -30.93 -6.02 -16.51
C VAL A 292 -30.78 -5.93 -18.03
N ALA A 293 -31.81 -6.31 -18.80
CA ALA A 293 -31.73 -6.37 -20.25
C ALA A 293 -31.44 -4.99 -20.88
N ALA A 294 -32.08 -3.93 -20.37
CA ALA A 294 -31.86 -2.58 -20.87
C ALA A 294 -30.45 -2.07 -20.57
N ALA A 295 -29.97 -2.24 -19.34
CA ALA A 295 -28.63 -1.82 -18.93
C ALA A 295 -27.53 -2.62 -19.66
N LEU A 296 -27.72 -3.93 -19.80
CA LEU A 296 -26.79 -4.80 -20.53
C LEU A 296 -26.73 -4.45 -22.03
N GLY A 297 -27.88 -4.12 -22.63
CA GLY A 297 -27.95 -3.63 -24.01
C GLY A 297 -27.16 -2.33 -24.19
N ALA A 298 -27.30 -1.39 -23.24
CA ALA A 298 -26.53 -0.14 -23.26
C ALA A 298 -25.02 -0.40 -23.12
N ALA A 299 -24.61 -1.30 -22.22
CA ALA A 299 -23.21 -1.66 -22.02
C ALA A 299 -22.61 -2.27 -23.30
N ARG A 300 -23.31 -3.21 -23.95
CA ARG A 300 -22.84 -3.80 -25.22
C ARG A 300 -22.75 -2.77 -26.34
N ALA A 301 -23.67 -1.81 -26.38
CA ALA A 301 -23.67 -0.76 -27.38
C ALA A 301 -22.54 0.28 -27.19
N SER A 302 -21.92 0.32 -26.00
CA SER A 302 -20.83 1.27 -25.74
C SER A 302 -19.50 0.88 -26.41
N GLY A 303 -19.32 -0.41 -26.69
CA GLY A 303 -18.07 -0.99 -27.18
C GLY A 303 -17.07 -1.37 -26.08
N ALA A 304 -17.43 -1.18 -24.80
CA ALA A 304 -16.65 -1.66 -23.67
C ALA A 304 -16.77 -3.18 -23.53
N LEU A 305 -15.73 -3.82 -22.98
CA LEU A 305 -15.83 -5.22 -22.55
C LEU A 305 -16.81 -5.31 -21.38
N VAL A 306 -17.72 -6.29 -21.41
CA VAL A 306 -18.69 -6.49 -20.34
C VAL A 306 -18.22 -7.65 -19.44
N LEU A 307 -17.78 -7.29 -18.24
CA LEU A 307 -17.23 -8.19 -17.22
C LEU A 307 -18.12 -8.15 -15.97
N PRO A 308 -19.23 -8.90 -15.89
CA PRO A 308 -20.11 -8.85 -14.74
C PRO A 308 -19.35 -9.20 -13.46
N SER A 309 -19.59 -8.41 -12.41
CA SER A 309 -19.08 -8.69 -11.08
C SER A 309 -19.93 -9.77 -10.42
N VAL A 310 -19.26 -10.81 -9.92
CA VAL A 310 -19.88 -11.89 -9.16
C VAL A 310 -19.46 -11.76 -7.71
N ALA A 311 -20.40 -11.43 -6.83
CA ALA A 311 -20.18 -11.33 -5.40
C ALA A 311 -20.38 -12.69 -4.70
N ASP A 312 -19.73 -12.88 -3.56
CA ASP A 312 -19.97 -14.05 -2.70
C ASP A 312 -21.23 -13.85 -1.84
N ALA A 313 -22.30 -14.60 -2.13
CA ALA A 313 -23.55 -14.58 -1.36
C ALA A 313 -23.69 -15.76 -0.38
N MET A 314 -22.68 -16.64 -0.27
CA MET A 314 -22.72 -17.77 0.67
C MET A 314 -22.60 -17.29 2.13
N PRO A 315 -23.04 -18.08 3.12
CA PRO A 315 -22.70 -17.82 4.52
C PRO A 315 -21.18 -17.72 4.73
N SER A 316 -20.74 -17.07 5.81
CA SER A 316 -19.31 -17.00 6.17
C SER A 316 -18.67 -18.39 6.17
N GLY A 317 -17.49 -18.50 5.56
CA GLY A 317 -16.73 -19.72 5.34
C GLY A 317 -17.26 -20.60 4.20
N GLY A 318 -18.42 -20.28 3.62
CA GLY A 318 -19.06 -21.08 2.58
C GLY A 318 -18.24 -21.14 1.30
N MET A 319 -17.86 -19.98 0.76
CA MET A 319 -16.99 -19.93 -0.44
C MET A 319 -15.62 -20.52 -0.15
N ALA A 320 -15.02 -20.24 1.00
CA ALA A 320 -13.73 -20.84 1.39
C ALA A 320 -13.77 -22.38 1.38
N ALA A 321 -14.88 -22.97 1.86
CA ALA A 321 -15.09 -24.42 1.81
C ALA A 321 -15.19 -24.95 0.37
N VAL A 322 -15.92 -24.25 -0.50
CA VAL A 322 -16.02 -24.57 -1.94
C VAL A 322 -14.65 -24.54 -2.62
N LEU A 323 -13.83 -23.53 -2.32
CA LEU A 323 -12.52 -23.40 -2.96
C LEU A 323 -11.51 -24.43 -2.43
N THR A 324 -11.62 -24.86 -1.17
CA THR A 324 -10.66 -25.78 -0.56
C THR A 324 -10.81 -27.22 -1.08
N ASP A 325 -12.02 -27.64 -1.44
CA ASP A 325 -12.26 -28.95 -2.04
C ASP A 325 -12.12 -28.91 -3.58
N PRO A 326 -11.17 -29.64 -4.19
CA PRO A 326 -10.96 -29.63 -5.63
C PRO A 326 -12.21 -29.98 -6.47
N VAL A 327 -13.11 -30.82 -5.96
CA VAL A 327 -14.32 -31.22 -6.68
C VAL A 327 -15.30 -30.05 -6.78
N THR A 328 -15.65 -29.45 -5.65
CA THR A 328 -16.56 -28.30 -5.61
C THR A 328 -15.93 -27.05 -6.23
N ARG A 329 -14.61 -26.85 -6.10
CA ARG A 329 -13.89 -25.79 -6.82
C ARG A 329 -14.02 -25.92 -8.34
N SER A 330 -13.81 -27.13 -8.87
CA SER A 330 -13.98 -27.40 -10.31
C SER A 330 -15.42 -27.20 -10.77
N GLN A 331 -16.40 -27.57 -9.93
CA GLN A 331 -17.83 -27.30 -10.20
C GLN A 331 -18.12 -25.80 -10.27
N HIS A 332 -17.51 -25.02 -9.38
CA HIS A 332 -17.67 -23.58 -9.34
C HIS A 332 -17.07 -22.90 -10.57
N VAL A 333 -15.87 -23.32 -11.00
CA VAL A 333 -15.27 -22.88 -12.27
C VAL A 333 -16.21 -23.15 -13.44
N ASN A 334 -16.77 -24.36 -13.53
CA ASN A 334 -17.70 -24.71 -14.61
C ASN A 334 -18.97 -23.84 -14.60
N THR A 335 -19.51 -23.55 -13.42
CA THR A 335 -20.70 -22.71 -13.24
C THR A 335 -20.45 -21.28 -13.73
N LEU A 336 -19.30 -20.71 -13.39
CA LEU A 336 -18.89 -19.39 -13.85
C LEU A 336 -18.66 -19.35 -15.36
N MET A 337 -18.01 -20.38 -15.92
CA MET A 337 -17.84 -20.50 -17.38
C MET A 337 -19.18 -20.63 -18.10
N GLU A 338 -20.14 -21.35 -17.51
CA GLU A 338 -21.49 -21.46 -18.06
C GLU A 338 -22.20 -20.11 -18.08
N LEU A 339 -22.11 -19.31 -17.01
CA LEU A 339 -22.62 -17.94 -17.00
C LEU A 339 -22.04 -17.10 -18.15
N VAL A 340 -20.72 -17.12 -18.31
CA VAL A 340 -20.02 -16.37 -19.38
C VAL A 340 -20.49 -16.78 -20.76
N ARG A 341 -20.62 -18.10 -21.02
CA ARG A 341 -21.05 -18.63 -22.32
C ARG A 341 -22.52 -18.35 -22.61
N GLN A 342 -23.41 -18.61 -21.65
CA GLN A 342 -24.86 -18.46 -21.83
C GLN A 342 -25.23 -17.00 -22.12
N GLN A 343 -24.59 -16.07 -21.41
CA GLN A 343 -24.87 -14.65 -21.59
C GLN A 343 -23.97 -14.01 -22.66
N GLY A 344 -22.86 -14.64 -23.04
CA GLY A 344 -21.91 -14.09 -24.00
C GLY A 344 -21.14 -12.89 -23.44
N PHE A 345 -20.70 -12.96 -22.18
CA PHE A 345 -19.85 -11.94 -21.57
C PHE A 345 -18.41 -12.02 -22.09
N ASP A 346 -17.67 -10.92 -21.96
CA ASP A 346 -16.26 -10.84 -22.37
C ASP A 346 -15.31 -11.39 -21.33
N GLY A 347 -15.84 -11.76 -20.15
CA GLY A 347 -15.07 -12.25 -19.02
C GLY A 347 -15.86 -12.10 -17.73
N LEU A 348 -15.14 -12.04 -16.60
CA LEU A 348 -15.70 -11.90 -15.26
C LEU A 348 -14.88 -10.92 -14.43
N ASP A 349 -15.56 -10.27 -13.48
CA ASP A 349 -14.95 -9.61 -12.33
C ASP A 349 -15.35 -10.38 -11.07
N LEU A 350 -14.39 -10.92 -10.32
CA LEU A 350 -14.69 -11.64 -9.08
C LEU A 350 -14.59 -10.72 -7.88
N ASP A 351 -15.67 -10.63 -7.12
CA ASP A 351 -15.78 -9.77 -5.94
C ASP A 351 -16.08 -10.60 -4.67
N TYR A 352 -15.15 -11.48 -4.32
CA TYR A 352 -15.31 -12.39 -3.18
C TYR A 352 -14.67 -11.79 -1.94
N GLU A 353 -15.32 -10.78 -1.37
CA GLU A 353 -14.77 -9.99 -0.26
C GLU A 353 -14.93 -10.63 1.14
N LYS A 354 -15.85 -11.59 1.28
CA LYS A 354 -16.16 -12.21 2.58
C LYS A 354 -14.96 -12.85 3.25
N PHE A 355 -13.97 -13.28 2.48
CA PHE A 355 -12.70 -13.76 3.02
C PHE A 355 -12.05 -12.72 3.94
N ALA A 356 -12.04 -11.44 3.56
CA ALA A 356 -11.43 -10.38 4.35
C ALA A 356 -12.33 -9.82 5.46
N PHE A 357 -13.64 -9.75 5.22
CA PHE A 357 -14.54 -8.96 6.08
C PHE A 357 -15.51 -9.78 6.93
N ALA A 358 -15.74 -11.05 6.60
CA ALA A 358 -16.71 -11.90 7.29
C ALA A 358 -16.08 -13.17 7.88
N ASP A 359 -15.15 -13.77 7.14
CA ASP A 359 -14.54 -15.04 7.52
C ASP A 359 -13.50 -14.87 8.62
N ASP A 360 -13.39 -15.91 9.46
CA ASP A 360 -12.41 -15.94 10.53
C ASP A 360 -10.98 -15.99 9.92
N ARG A 361 -10.11 -15.09 10.36
CA ARG A 361 -8.72 -14.99 9.91
C ARG A 361 -7.93 -16.29 10.08
N SER A 362 -8.32 -17.14 11.03
CA SER A 362 -7.71 -18.47 11.19
C SER A 362 -7.87 -19.39 9.96
N THR A 363 -8.85 -19.10 9.09
CA THR A 363 -9.07 -19.84 7.84
C THR A 363 -8.18 -19.36 6.69
N TRP A 364 -7.48 -18.23 6.82
CA TRP A 364 -6.77 -17.60 5.70
C TRP A 364 -5.60 -18.45 5.20
N ALA A 365 -4.91 -19.18 6.09
CA ALA A 365 -3.80 -20.06 5.74
C ALA A 365 -4.22 -21.19 4.78
N THR A 366 -5.48 -21.64 4.84
CA THR A 366 -6.03 -22.64 3.91
C THR A 366 -6.74 -21.99 2.73
N THR A 367 -7.41 -20.86 2.96
CA THR A 367 -8.21 -20.17 1.94
C THR A 367 -7.32 -19.50 0.88
N SER A 368 -6.20 -18.89 1.26
CA SER A 368 -5.28 -18.22 0.34
C SER A 368 -4.74 -19.14 -0.78
N PRO A 369 -4.14 -20.31 -0.48
CA PRO A 369 -3.71 -21.23 -1.54
C PRO A 369 -4.87 -21.83 -2.34
N ALA A 370 -6.04 -22.04 -1.71
CA ALA A 370 -7.24 -22.49 -2.41
C ALA A 370 -7.79 -21.44 -3.39
N TRP A 371 -7.75 -20.17 -3.00
CA TRP A 371 -8.08 -19.02 -3.82
C TRP A 371 -7.16 -18.91 -5.04
N VAL A 372 -5.84 -19.03 -4.84
CA VAL A 372 -4.87 -19.04 -5.94
C VAL A 372 -5.10 -20.21 -6.90
N ALA A 373 -5.37 -21.41 -6.38
CA ALA A 373 -5.69 -22.58 -7.20
C ALA A 373 -6.98 -22.36 -8.04
N PHE A 374 -8.01 -21.79 -7.41
CA PHE A 374 -9.26 -21.45 -8.09
C PHE A 374 -9.06 -20.42 -9.20
N LEU A 375 -8.36 -19.32 -8.93
CA LEU A 375 -8.05 -18.32 -9.95
C LEU A 375 -7.24 -18.92 -11.10
N THR A 376 -6.30 -19.81 -10.81
CA THR A 376 -5.52 -20.50 -11.85
C THR A 376 -6.40 -21.35 -12.76
N GLU A 377 -7.30 -22.15 -12.17
CA GLU A 377 -8.25 -22.99 -12.92
C GLU A 377 -9.22 -22.14 -13.75
N LEU A 378 -9.77 -21.07 -13.16
CA LEU A 378 -10.72 -20.19 -13.82
C LEU A 378 -10.07 -19.34 -14.93
N ALA A 379 -8.90 -18.75 -14.68
CA ALA A 379 -8.17 -17.97 -15.67
C ALA A 379 -7.83 -18.84 -16.89
N ALA A 380 -7.31 -20.05 -16.67
CA ALA A 380 -7.03 -20.98 -17.76
C ALA A 380 -8.27 -21.29 -18.60
N ALA A 381 -9.43 -21.50 -17.95
CA ALA A 381 -10.69 -21.76 -18.64
C ALA A 381 -11.17 -20.53 -19.45
N LEU A 382 -11.15 -19.33 -18.86
CA LEU A 382 -11.53 -18.08 -19.52
C LEU A 382 -10.60 -17.74 -20.69
N HIS A 383 -9.29 -17.80 -20.48
CA HIS A 383 -8.28 -17.51 -21.50
C HIS A 383 -8.36 -18.47 -22.69
N SER A 384 -8.73 -19.74 -22.46
CA SER A 384 -8.94 -20.70 -23.55
C SER A 384 -10.06 -20.30 -24.52
N GLU A 385 -10.95 -19.41 -24.10
CA GLU A 385 -12.05 -18.84 -24.89
C GLU A 385 -11.85 -17.34 -25.21
N GLY A 386 -10.64 -16.81 -24.97
CA GLY A 386 -10.32 -15.40 -25.20
C GLY A 386 -11.06 -14.43 -24.28
N LYS A 387 -11.44 -14.88 -23.07
CA LYS A 387 -12.15 -14.11 -22.06
C LYS A 387 -11.21 -13.53 -21.01
N VAL A 388 -11.61 -12.44 -20.38
CA VAL A 388 -10.83 -11.70 -19.37
C VAL A 388 -11.22 -12.11 -17.95
N LEU A 389 -10.25 -12.19 -17.04
CA LEU A 389 -10.49 -12.33 -15.61
C LEU A 389 -9.98 -11.10 -14.85
N ALA A 390 -10.92 -10.36 -14.28
CA ALA A 390 -10.67 -9.33 -13.28
C ALA A 390 -10.99 -9.87 -11.88
N VAL A 391 -10.30 -9.33 -10.88
CA VAL A 391 -10.58 -9.61 -9.47
C VAL A 391 -10.58 -8.30 -8.70
N SER A 392 -11.65 -8.07 -7.94
CA SER A 392 -11.80 -6.97 -7.01
C SER A 392 -11.32 -7.39 -5.62
N VAL A 393 -10.40 -6.61 -5.04
CA VAL A 393 -9.72 -6.97 -3.79
C VAL A 393 -9.58 -5.76 -2.87
N PRO A 394 -9.67 -5.97 -1.54
CA PRO A 394 -9.32 -4.95 -0.55
C PRO A 394 -7.88 -4.48 -0.72
N PRO A 395 -7.57 -3.25 -0.31
CA PRO A 395 -6.22 -2.72 -0.43
C PRO A 395 -5.27 -3.50 0.48
N ILE A 396 -4.05 -3.74 0.00
CA ILE A 396 -2.98 -4.23 0.86
C ILE A 396 -2.60 -3.10 1.81
N TYR A 397 -2.79 -3.31 3.10
CA TYR A 397 -2.26 -2.44 4.15
C TYR A 397 -0.80 -2.85 4.43
N HIS A 398 0.13 -2.35 3.62
CA HIS A 398 1.56 -2.51 3.90
C HIS A 398 2.29 -1.17 3.83
N ASP A 399 2.66 -0.67 5.00
CA ASP A 399 3.67 0.37 5.23
C ASP A 399 5.09 -0.23 5.34
N GLY A 400 5.25 -1.52 5.00
CA GLY A 400 6.54 -2.19 5.00
C GLY A 400 7.05 -2.66 6.37
N SER A 401 6.23 -2.61 7.43
CA SER A 401 6.60 -3.07 8.78
C SER A 401 6.13 -4.49 9.15
N SER A 402 5.32 -5.17 8.31
CA SER A 402 4.95 -6.57 8.55
C SER A 402 5.71 -7.51 7.60
N THR A 403 6.20 -8.64 8.14
CA THR A 403 6.69 -9.79 7.36
C THR A 403 5.53 -10.65 6.83
N ASP A 404 4.32 -10.10 6.85
CA ASP A 404 3.08 -10.86 6.71
C ASP A 404 2.54 -10.79 5.29
N LEU A 405 3.39 -11.16 4.32
CA LEU A 405 2.89 -11.63 3.03
C LEU A 405 1.96 -12.85 3.20
N GLY A 406 1.95 -13.48 4.39
CA GLY A 406 1.13 -14.64 4.77
C GLY A 406 -0.14 -14.35 5.59
N ALA A 407 -0.41 -13.11 6.04
CA ALA A 407 -1.67 -12.77 6.75
C ALA A 407 -2.63 -11.94 5.90
N TRP A 408 -2.64 -12.17 4.60
CA TRP A 408 -3.70 -11.71 3.72
C TRP A 408 -4.21 -12.88 2.91
N VAL A 409 -5.53 -13.00 2.84
CA VAL A 409 -6.19 -14.08 2.10
C VAL A 409 -6.02 -13.94 0.58
N TYR A 410 -5.74 -12.72 0.08
CA TYR A 410 -5.48 -12.44 -1.33
C TYR A 410 -3.97 -12.31 -1.59
N ASP A 411 -3.37 -13.32 -2.20
CA ASP A 411 -1.96 -13.30 -2.60
C ASP A 411 -1.79 -12.48 -3.91
N TYR A 412 -1.50 -11.19 -3.78
CA TYR A 412 -1.34 -10.29 -4.93
C TYR A 412 -0.22 -10.72 -5.87
N ALA A 413 0.89 -11.25 -5.35
CA ALA A 413 2.01 -11.68 -6.17
C ALA A 413 1.59 -12.86 -7.06
N ALA A 414 0.93 -13.87 -6.48
CA ALA A 414 0.39 -14.99 -7.24
C ALA A 414 -0.70 -14.55 -8.23
N MET A 415 -1.65 -13.72 -7.79
CA MET A 415 -2.71 -13.18 -8.65
C MET A 415 -2.15 -12.45 -9.86
N GLY A 416 -1.09 -11.64 -9.67
CA GLY A 416 -0.42 -10.90 -10.75
C GLY A 416 0.08 -11.80 -11.88
N GLY A 417 0.45 -13.05 -11.59
CA GLY A 417 0.83 -14.04 -12.60
C GLY A 417 -0.34 -14.74 -13.31
N ILE A 418 -1.57 -14.60 -12.79
CA ILE A 418 -2.73 -15.42 -13.19
C ILE A 418 -3.81 -14.58 -13.88
N VAL A 419 -4.22 -13.47 -13.26
CA VAL A 419 -5.39 -12.69 -13.70
C VAL A 419 -4.99 -11.58 -14.68
N ASP A 420 -5.96 -11.01 -15.38
CA ASP A 420 -5.75 -9.90 -16.31
C ASP A 420 -5.81 -8.54 -15.61
N ARG A 421 -6.65 -8.41 -14.57
CA ARG A 421 -6.81 -7.19 -13.78
C ARG A 421 -6.91 -7.49 -12.28
N ILE A 422 -6.21 -6.71 -11.48
CA ILE A 422 -6.38 -6.63 -10.03
C ILE A 422 -6.95 -5.24 -9.73
N ARG A 423 -8.24 -5.19 -9.39
CA ARG A 423 -8.98 -3.96 -9.07
C ARG A 423 -8.91 -3.72 -7.57
N ILE A 424 -8.10 -2.73 -7.19
CA ILE A 424 -7.81 -2.43 -5.80
C ILE A 424 -8.87 -1.48 -5.27
N MET A 425 -9.62 -1.90 -4.25
CA MET A 425 -10.63 -1.08 -3.59
C MET A 425 -9.99 -0.05 -2.65
N ALA A 426 -9.25 0.91 -3.21
CA ALA A 426 -8.54 1.95 -2.48
C ALA A 426 -9.49 3.06 -1.99
N TYR A 427 -10.50 2.67 -1.24
CA TYR A 427 -11.50 3.53 -0.59
C TYR A 427 -11.99 2.88 0.72
N ASP A 428 -12.90 3.55 1.41
CA ASP A 428 -13.38 3.20 2.76
C ASP A 428 -12.31 3.29 3.86
N TYR A 429 -11.40 4.26 3.72
CA TYR A 429 -10.39 4.59 4.73
C TYR A 429 -11.03 4.96 6.08
N SER A 430 -12.00 5.87 6.08
CA SER A 430 -12.82 6.20 7.25
C SER A 430 -14.19 5.55 7.12
N PHE A 431 -14.49 4.56 7.98
CA PHE A 431 -15.77 3.86 8.01
C PHE A 431 -16.59 4.19 9.26
N ALA A 432 -16.08 3.83 10.44
CA ALA A 432 -16.80 3.99 11.71
C ALA A 432 -16.80 5.45 12.16
N GLU A 433 -15.63 6.07 12.15
CA GLU A 433 -15.44 7.46 12.58
C GLU A 433 -15.42 8.42 11.38
N PRO A 434 -15.81 9.70 11.58
CA PRO A 434 -15.71 10.72 10.54
C PRO A 434 -14.30 10.92 10.01
N GLY A 435 -14.18 11.01 8.68
CA GLY A 435 -12.92 11.32 8.01
C GLY A 435 -12.99 11.11 6.49
N PRO A 436 -11.87 11.31 5.79
CA PRO A 436 -11.81 11.15 4.33
C PRO A 436 -12.08 9.70 3.90
N ILE A 437 -12.70 9.55 2.74
CA ILE A 437 -13.08 8.27 2.14
C ILE A 437 -11.87 7.52 1.59
N ALA A 438 -10.93 8.24 0.97
CA ALA A 438 -9.79 7.69 0.26
C ALA A 438 -8.66 8.73 0.11
N PRO A 439 -8.02 9.20 1.20
CA PRO A 439 -7.09 10.34 1.13
C PRO A 439 -5.92 10.08 0.17
N LEU A 440 -5.51 11.08 -0.62
CA LEU A 440 -4.55 10.93 -1.74
C LEU A 440 -3.24 10.21 -1.35
N ASP A 441 -2.61 10.59 -0.23
CA ASP A 441 -1.35 9.98 0.21
C ASP A 441 -1.52 8.49 0.57
N TRP A 442 -2.66 8.13 1.17
CA TRP A 442 -2.99 6.74 1.47
C TRP A 442 -3.24 5.95 0.19
N VAL A 443 -4.02 6.49 -0.75
CA VAL A 443 -4.27 5.86 -2.06
C VAL A 443 -2.94 5.58 -2.78
N ARG A 444 -2.02 6.54 -2.78
CA ARG A 444 -0.70 6.38 -3.39
C ARG A 444 0.13 5.30 -2.68
N THR A 445 0.03 5.23 -1.35
CA THR A 445 0.68 4.18 -0.56
C THR A 445 0.14 2.80 -0.91
N VAL A 446 -1.19 2.65 -1.03
CA VAL A 446 -1.86 1.42 -1.45
C VAL A 446 -1.40 0.96 -2.83
N VAL A 447 -1.39 1.88 -3.81
CA VAL A 447 -0.93 1.57 -5.18
C VAL A 447 0.52 1.11 -5.17
N ARG A 448 1.41 1.83 -4.48
CA ARG A 448 2.83 1.46 -4.38
C ARG A 448 3.06 0.15 -3.65
N ALA A 449 2.25 -0.15 -2.62
CA ALA A 449 2.30 -1.43 -1.92
C ALA A 449 1.97 -2.60 -2.87
N ALA A 450 0.93 -2.45 -3.71
CA ALA A 450 0.59 -3.45 -4.73
C ALA A 450 1.69 -3.62 -5.79
N LYS A 451 2.27 -2.51 -6.29
CA LYS A 451 3.40 -2.55 -7.24
C LYS A 451 4.65 -3.24 -6.69
N ASN A 452 4.86 -3.18 -5.37
CA ASN A 452 6.01 -3.85 -4.76
C ASN A 452 5.90 -5.38 -4.78
N VAL A 453 4.70 -5.93 -4.98
CA VAL A 453 4.45 -7.38 -4.96
C VAL A 453 4.00 -7.95 -6.30
N VAL A 454 3.37 -7.14 -7.16
CA VAL A 454 2.94 -7.53 -8.50
C VAL A 454 4.05 -7.21 -9.51
N GLU A 455 4.43 -8.19 -10.34
CA GLU A 455 5.52 -8.04 -11.31
C GLU A 455 5.14 -7.15 -12.52
N ASP A 456 3.86 -7.13 -12.89
CA ASP A 456 3.33 -6.36 -14.02
C ASP A 456 2.33 -5.29 -13.54
N ASP A 457 2.83 -4.07 -13.39
CA ASP A 457 2.04 -2.89 -12.98
C ASP A 457 0.83 -2.61 -13.90
N SER A 458 0.87 -3.06 -15.16
CA SER A 458 -0.22 -2.87 -16.11
C SER A 458 -1.46 -3.71 -15.80
N LYS A 459 -1.37 -4.63 -14.83
CA LYS A 459 -2.52 -5.39 -14.33
C LYS A 459 -3.23 -4.69 -13.17
N LEU A 460 -2.62 -3.69 -12.56
CA LEU A 460 -3.18 -2.98 -11.41
C LEU A 460 -4.20 -1.94 -11.89
N VAL A 461 -5.39 -1.96 -11.29
CA VAL A 461 -6.47 -1.01 -11.58
C VAL A 461 -6.90 -0.35 -10.28
N LEU A 462 -6.84 0.98 -10.22
CA LEU A 462 -7.19 1.75 -9.03
C LEU A 462 -8.70 1.97 -8.93
N GLY A 463 -9.33 1.50 -7.85
CA GLY A 463 -10.71 1.82 -7.50
C GLY A 463 -10.86 3.28 -7.04
N ILE A 464 -11.85 3.99 -7.59
CA ILE A 464 -12.15 5.40 -7.29
C ILE A 464 -13.59 5.52 -6.77
N PRO A 465 -13.81 5.99 -5.54
CA PRO A 465 -15.15 6.16 -4.99
C PRO A 465 -15.80 7.44 -5.55
N LEU A 466 -17.09 7.34 -5.90
CA LEU A 466 -17.96 8.43 -6.33
C LEU A 466 -19.11 8.60 -5.33
N TYR A 467 -18.79 8.51 -4.04
CA TYR A 467 -19.75 8.66 -2.95
C TYR A 467 -19.09 9.36 -1.76
N GLY A 468 -19.88 9.60 -0.72
CA GLY A 468 -19.43 10.09 0.56
C GLY A 468 -20.02 9.32 1.72
N ARG A 469 -19.73 9.81 2.92
CA ARG A 469 -20.25 9.29 4.18
C ARG A 469 -20.74 10.44 5.02
N ASN A 470 -21.86 10.22 5.69
CA ASN A 470 -22.56 11.19 6.50
C ASN A 470 -22.70 10.64 7.92
N TRP A 471 -21.93 11.19 8.85
CA TRP A 471 -21.91 10.76 10.25
C TRP A 471 -22.74 11.67 11.14
N VAL A 472 -23.25 11.08 12.23
CA VAL A 472 -23.80 11.84 13.37
C VAL A 472 -22.65 12.10 14.34
N THR A 473 -22.26 13.36 14.55
CA THR A 473 -21.15 13.72 15.45
C THR A 473 -21.63 14.10 16.85
N ALA A 474 -22.84 14.64 16.95
CA ALA A 474 -23.49 14.92 18.22
C ALA A 474 -25.02 14.88 18.07
N THR A 475 -25.71 14.66 19.18
CA THR A 475 -27.17 14.70 19.23
C THR A 475 -27.61 15.49 20.46
N ALA A 476 -28.37 16.56 20.23
CA ALA A 476 -29.00 17.35 21.27
C ALA A 476 -30.49 16.99 21.36
N GLY A 477 -30.94 16.50 22.52
CA GLY A 477 -32.32 16.04 22.74
C GLY A 477 -32.49 14.53 22.60
N VAL A 478 -33.74 14.08 22.45
CA VAL A 478 -34.08 12.65 22.28
C VAL A 478 -34.66 12.49 20.89
N CYS A 479 -33.96 11.75 20.03
CA CYS A 479 -34.43 11.56 18.67
C CYS A 479 -35.61 10.58 18.60
N PRO A 480 -36.53 10.77 17.63
CA PRO A 480 -37.45 9.73 17.23
C PRO A 480 -36.72 8.42 16.91
N ALA A 481 -37.38 7.28 17.14
CA ALA A 481 -36.76 5.96 16.96
C ALA A 481 -36.35 5.68 15.50
N ASP A 482 -36.98 6.36 14.54
CA ASP A 482 -36.71 6.28 13.10
C ASP A 482 -35.76 7.38 12.60
N ALA A 483 -35.18 8.19 13.49
CA ALA A 483 -34.20 9.18 13.09
C ALA A 483 -32.97 8.48 12.46
N PRO A 484 -32.62 8.78 11.19
CA PRO A 484 -31.54 8.09 10.51
C PRO A 484 -30.21 8.27 11.24
N GLY A 485 -29.41 7.21 11.27
CA GLY A 485 -28.04 7.23 11.80
C GLY A 485 -27.03 7.72 10.76
N ARG A 486 -25.85 7.08 10.75
CA ARG A 486 -24.87 7.22 9.67
C ARG A 486 -25.51 6.80 8.35
N ALA A 487 -25.19 7.50 7.27
CA ALA A 487 -25.59 7.15 5.91
C ALA A 487 -24.40 7.30 4.95
N ASP A 488 -24.49 6.68 3.78
CA ASP A 488 -23.42 6.62 2.79
C ASP A 488 -23.92 7.26 1.47
N PRO A 489 -24.04 8.60 1.40
CA PRO A 489 -24.70 9.27 0.27
C PRO A 489 -23.88 9.21 -1.03
N ASN A 490 -24.55 9.02 -2.17
CA ASN A 490 -23.94 9.24 -3.49
C ASN A 490 -23.82 10.74 -3.82
N LEU A 491 -23.21 11.11 -4.96
CA LEU A 491 -22.98 12.53 -5.27
C LEU A 491 -24.25 13.33 -5.55
N HIS A 492 -25.33 12.69 -6.01
CA HIS A 492 -26.65 13.34 -6.14
C HIS A 492 -27.22 13.69 -4.77
N GLU A 493 -27.13 12.76 -3.82
CA GLU A 493 -27.60 12.95 -2.44
C GLU A 493 -26.74 13.98 -1.69
N VAL A 494 -25.42 13.99 -1.91
CA VAL A 494 -24.53 15.02 -1.38
C VAL A 494 -24.95 16.41 -1.87
N ALA A 495 -25.20 16.58 -3.18
CA ALA A 495 -25.65 17.85 -3.72
C ALA A 495 -26.99 18.30 -3.12
N ALA A 496 -27.94 17.36 -2.96
CA ALA A 496 -29.23 17.63 -2.34
C ALA A 496 -29.09 18.04 -0.86
N LEU A 497 -28.17 17.43 -0.10
CA LEU A 497 -27.89 17.81 1.29
C LEU A 497 -27.31 19.22 1.39
N ILE A 498 -26.37 19.57 0.52
CA ILE A 498 -25.77 20.91 0.47
C ILE A 498 -26.86 21.96 0.21
N GLU A 499 -27.72 21.73 -0.77
CA GLU A 499 -28.83 22.64 -1.11
C GLU A 499 -29.86 22.73 0.03
N GLN A 500 -30.32 21.58 0.53
CA GLN A 500 -31.36 21.50 1.56
C GLN A 500 -30.98 22.26 2.84
N TYR A 501 -29.72 22.18 3.26
CA TYR A 501 -29.25 22.76 4.52
C TYR A 501 -28.48 24.07 4.34
N GLY A 502 -28.30 24.54 3.09
CA GLY A 502 -27.47 25.71 2.80
C GLY A 502 -26.03 25.56 3.31
N ALA A 503 -25.51 24.33 3.28
CA ALA A 503 -24.18 24.02 3.79
C ALA A 503 -23.10 24.52 2.84
N VAL A 504 -21.91 24.81 3.37
CA VAL A 504 -20.76 25.24 2.56
C VAL A 504 -19.75 24.10 2.50
N SER A 505 -19.57 23.53 1.30
CA SER A 505 -18.54 22.52 1.03
C SER A 505 -17.16 23.17 1.00
N THR A 506 -16.20 22.55 1.68
CA THR A 506 -14.79 22.96 1.68
C THR A 506 -13.95 21.82 1.15
N PHE A 507 -13.14 22.11 0.12
CA PHE A 507 -12.17 21.17 -0.42
C PHE A 507 -10.88 21.18 0.40
N ASP A 508 -10.39 20.01 0.75
CA ASP A 508 -9.09 19.80 1.38
C ASP A 508 -8.10 19.25 0.36
N GLU A 509 -7.14 20.09 -0.03
CA GLU A 509 -6.09 19.75 -1.00
C GLU A 509 -5.19 18.59 -0.56
N ALA A 510 -5.03 18.36 0.75
CA ALA A 510 -4.17 17.29 1.24
C ALA A 510 -4.83 15.91 1.05
N THR A 511 -6.13 15.82 1.29
CA THR A 511 -6.89 14.58 1.15
C THR A 511 -7.51 14.42 -0.24
N GLY A 512 -7.64 15.51 -1.00
CA GLY A 512 -8.29 15.53 -2.30
C GLY A 512 -9.79 15.26 -2.19
N GLU A 513 -10.42 15.78 -1.13
CA GLU A 513 -11.82 15.51 -0.78
C GLU A 513 -12.52 16.74 -0.23
N ASP A 514 -13.85 16.71 -0.30
CA ASP A 514 -14.71 17.76 0.20
C ASP A 514 -15.34 17.37 1.54
N THR A 515 -15.57 18.36 2.39
CA THR A 515 -16.35 18.19 3.61
C THR A 515 -17.29 19.36 3.88
N PHE A 516 -18.42 19.06 4.52
CA PHE A 516 -19.30 20.07 5.11
C PHE A 516 -20.00 19.52 6.35
N THR A 517 -20.48 20.44 7.19
CA THR A 517 -21.30 20.12 8.35
C THR A 517 -22.67 20.75 8.23
N TYR A 518 -23.67 20.14 8.87
CA TYR A 518 -25.01 20.70 8.96
C TYR A 518 -25.74 20.20 10.21
N GLN A 519 -26.85 20.85 10.54
CA GLN A 519 -27.71 20.50 11.67
C GLN A 519 -29.01 19.89 11.14
N ARG A 520 -29.33 18.68 11.58
CA ARG A 520 -30.55 17.95 11.18
C ARG A 520 -31.55 17.88 12.33
N PRO A 521 -32.61 18.70 12.33
CA PRO A 521 -33.71 18.52 13.28
C PRO A 521 -34.53 17.28 12.94
N ALA A 522 -35.00 16.55 13.95
CA ALA A 522 -35.93 15.44 13.82
C ALA A 522 -36.96 15.48 14.96
N SER A 523 -38.25 15.27 14.65
CA SER A 523 -39.32 15.18 15.65
C SER A 523 -40.50 14.36 15.13
N ASP A 524 -41.12 13.58 16.01
CA ASP A 524 -42.37 12.86 15.81
C ASP A 524 -43.55 13.50 16.58
N GLY A 525 -43.35 14.72 17.11
CA GLY A 525 -44.30 15.42 17.97
C GLY A 525 -44.28 15.01 19.45
N VAL A 526 -43.57 13.94 19.82
CA VAL A 526 -43.38 13.46 21.21
C VAL A 526 -41.94 13.64 21.65
N THR A 527 -41.01 13.20 20.81
CA THR A 527 -39.57 13.34 20.96
C THR A 527 -39.05 14.34 19.92
N SER A 528 -37.95 15.01 20.26
CA SER A 528 -37.28 15.91 19.34
C SER A 528 -35.80 15.97 19.65
N CYS A 529 -35.01 16.00 18.58
CA CYS A 529 -33.58 16.20 18.66
C CYS A 529 -33.07 17.05 17.50
N THR A 530 -31.85 17.54 17.65
CA THR A 530 -31.04 18.04 16.54
C THR A 530 -29.75 17.23 16.50
N GLN A 531 -29.47 16.65 15.34
CA GLN A 531 -28.23 15.91 15.09
C GLN A 531 -27.24 16.81 14.37
N GLU A 532 -26.04 16.93 14.92
CA GLU A 532 -24.91 17.50 14.20
C GLU A 532 -24.40 16.45 13.21
N ARG A 533 -24.20 16.87 11.96
CA ARG A 533 -23.77 16.01 10.87
C ARG A 533 -22.48 16.51 10.27
N VAL A 534 -21.63 15.58 9.87
CA VAL A 534 -20.47 15.84 9.03
C VAL A 534 -20.52 14.90 7.83
N VAL A 535 -20.26 15.45 6.65
CA VAL A 535 -20.16 14.71 5.41
C VAL A 535 -18.75 14.84 4.87
N HIS A 536 -18.12 13.72 4.49
CA HIS A 536 -16.92 13.69 3.66
C HIS A 536 -17.24 12.97 2.36
N TYR A 537 -16.77 13.48 1.23
CA TYR A 537 -17.04 12.88 -0.07
C TYR A 537 -15.96 13.21 -1.11
N VAL A 538 -15.87 12.36 -2.13
CA VAL A 538 -14.98 12.59 -3.27
C VAL A 538 -15.73 13.34 -4.37
N SER A 539 -15.41 14.61 -4.55
CA SER A 539 -15.97 15.43 -5.64
C SER A 539 -15.34 15.09 -6.99
N ALA A 540 -15.83 15.75 -8.06
CA ALA A 540 -15.26 15.62 -9.40
C ALA A 540 -13.75 15.94 -9.45
N GLN A 541 -13.30 16.95 -8.70
CA GLN A 541 -11.88 17.29 -8.59
C GLN A 541 -11.09 16.17 -7.91
N GLY A 542 -11.60 15.63 -6.80
CA GLY A 542 -10.98 14.51 -6.10
C GLY A 542 -10.90 13.24 -6.96
N ALA A 543 -11.92 12.97 -7.78
CA ALA A 543 -11.91 11.85 -8.72
C ALA A 543 -10.81 12.02 -9.78
N VAL A 544 -10.66 13.22 -10.37
CA VAL A 544 -9.58 13.55 -11.32
C VAL A 544 -8.20 13.35 -10.69
N GLN A 545 -7.99 13.81 -9.45
CA GLN A 545 -6.70 13.63 -8.76
C GLN A 545 -6.34 12.15 -8.58
N ARG A 546 -7.32 11.26 -8.40
CA ARG A 546 -7.09 9.80 -8.30
C ARG A 546 -6.83 9.16 -9.66
N VAL A 547 -7.49 9.64 -10.72
CA VAL A 547 -7.10 9.29 -12.10
C VAL A 547 -5.65 9.67 -12.36
N ASP A 548 -5.23 10.85 -11.89
CA ASP A 548 -3.86 11.32 -12.06
C ASP A 548 -2.84 10.49 -11.27
N ILE A 549 -3.16 10.08 -10.04
CA ILE A 549 -2.33 9.12 -9.29
C ILE A 549 -2.06 7.87 -10.12
N ALA A 550 -3.07 7.30 -10.76
CA ALA A 550 -2.90 6.08 -11.55
C ALA A 550 -2.01 6.32 -12.79
N ARG A 551 -2.10 7.50 -13.43
CA ARG A 551 -1.21 7.92 -14.53
C ARG A 551 0.23 8.13 -14.07
N GLU A 552 0.42 8.82 -12.95
CA GLU A 552 1.72 9.11 -12.34
C GLU A 552 2.42 7.82 -11.88
N GLU A 553 1.66 6.91 -11.26
CA GLU A 553 2.15 5.61 -10.81
C GLU A 553 2.22 4.59 -11.95
N ARG A 554 1.76 4.95 -13.16
CA ARG A 554 1.87 4.17 -14.41
C ARG A 554 1.25 2.77 -14.30
N ILE A 555 0.09 2.67 -13.65
CA ILE A 555 -0.67 1.41 -13.52
C ILE A 555 -1.68 1.23 -14.66
N GLY A 556 -2.22 0.04 -14.78
CA GLY A 556 -3.04 -0.43 -15.92
C GLY A 556 -4.38 0.25 -16.14
N GLY A 557 -4.95 0.90 -15.14
CA GLY A 557 -6.27 1.50 -15.27
C GLY A 557 -6.81 2.13 -13.99
N VAL A 558 -8.03 2.65 -14.11
CA VAL A 558 -8.89 3.05 -12.98
C VAL A 558 -10.25 2.39 -13.11
N SER A 559 -10.94 2.18 -12.00
CA SER A 559 -12.32 1.68 -11.98
C SER A 559 -13.18 2.51 -11.03
N PHE A 560 -14.30 3.05 -11.52
CA PHE A 560 -15.16 3.93 -10.72
C PHE A 560 -16.24 3.15 -9.97
N TRP A 561 -16.31 3.33 -8.65
CA TRP A 561 -17.39 2.88 -7.78
C TRP A 561 -18.28 4.06 -7.36
N ALA A 562 -19.42 4.29 -7.99
CA ALA A 562 -20.01 3.49 -9.06
C ALA A 562 -20.80 4.33 -10.05
N LEU A 563 -21.09 3.76 -11.22
CA LEU A 563 -22.06 4.36 -12.13
C LEU A 563 -23.43 4.45 -11.47
N GLY A 564 -24.11 5.58 -11.69
CA GLY A 564 -25.34 5.95 -11.00
C GLY A 564 -25.09 6.72 -9.69
N PHE A 565 -23.86 6.76 -9.19
CA PHE A 565 -23.48 7.70 -8.12
C PHE A 565 -22.82 8.96 -8.66
N ASP A 566 -22.30 8.89 -9.89
CA ASP A 566 -21.63 9.96 -10.60
C ASP A 566 -22.57 11.12 -10.95
N THR A 567 -22.00 12.30 -11.23
CA THR A 567 -22.72 13.42 -11.82
C THR A 567 -22.08 13.82 -13.14
N PRO A 568 -22.77 14.55 -14.04
CA PRO A 568 -22.17 15.06 -15.27
C PRO A 568 -20.88 15.86 -15.05
N ALA A 569 -20.73 16.49 -13.88
CA ALA A 569 -19.53 17.23 -13.50
C ALA A 569 -18.29 16.32 -13.41
N VAL A 570 -18.43 15.07 -12.94
CA VAL A 570 -17.33 14.10 -12.85
C VAL A 570 -16.76 13.82 -14.23
N TRP A 571 -17.61 13.46 -15.18
CA TRP A 571 -17.17 13.11 -16.54
C TRP A 571 -16.68 14.33 -17.33
N SER A 572 -17.27 15.50 -17.11
CA SER A 572 -16.76 16.75 -17.69
C SER A 572 -15.35 17.05 -17.19
N ALA A 573 -15.11 16.95 -15.88
CA ALA A 573 -13.81 17.20 -15.28
C ALA A 573 -12.75 16.20 -15.79
N ILE A 574 -13.08 14.91 -15.85
CA ILE A 574 -12.19 13.87 -16.41
C ILE A 574 -11.87 14.16 -17.89
N GLY A 575 -12.89 14.47 -18.71
CA GLY A 575 -12.70 14.74 -20.13
C GLY A 575 -11.96 16.06 -20.43
N GLU A 576 -12.11 17.08 -19.59
CA GLU A 576 -11.30 18.31 -19.66
C GLU A 576 -9.85 18.06 -19.26
N TYR A 577 -9.65 17.29 -18.19
CA TYR A 577 -8.33 16.93 -17.70
C TYR A 577 -7.56 16.13 -18.75
N ALA A 578 -8.15 15.08 -19.32
CA ALA A 578 -7.53 14.28 -20.38
C ALA A 578 -7.10 15.15 -21.58
N ARG A 579 -7.98 16.04 -22.07
CA ARG A 579 -7.65 16.96 -23.18
C ARG A 579 -6.54 17.95 -22.83
N ALA A 580 -6.50 18.46 -21.61
CA ALA A 580 -5.45 19.38 -21.19
C ALA A 580 -4.07 18.69 -21.22
N GLN A 581 -4.02 17.40 -20.88
CA GLN A 581 -2.79 16.61 -20.87
C GLN A 581 -2.26 16.35 -22.28
N GLU A 582 -3.15 16.02 -23.24
CA GLU A 582 -2.80 15.85 -24.67
C GLU A 582 -2.16 17.09 -25.30
N VAL A 583 -2.56 18.30 -24.86
CA VAL A 583 -2.00 19.57 -25.36
C VAL A 583 -0.61 19.84 -24.78
N THR A 584 -0.29 19.26 -23.63
CA THR A 584 0.98 19.47 -22.92
C THR A 584 2.04 18.38 -23.15
N SER A 585 1.63 17.22 -23.70
CA SER A 585 2.50 16.11 -24.14
C SER A 585 2.99 16.31 -25.56
#